data_AF-A0A936M185-F1
#
_entry.id   AF-A0A936M185-F1
#
_cell.length_a   1.000
_cell.length_b   1.000
_cell.length_c   1.000
_cell.angle_alpha   90.00
_cell.angle_beta   90.00
_cell.angle_gamma   90.00
#
_symmetry.space_group_name_H-M   'P 1'
#
loop_
_entity.id
_entity.type
_entity.pdbx_description
1 polymer ?
#
loop_
_entity_poly.entity_id
_entity_poly.type
_entity_poly.pdbx_seq_one_letter_code
_entity_poly.pdbx_strand_id
1 'polypeptide(L)' 'MTEEFEFLKNDPDLQAERGPKGTLIFLDGDQYCVVGPDFVSIEESDCYAFGSTRQEAIANYAFKIKDEK' A
#
# COMPACT_ATOMS: atom_id res chain seq x y z
N MET A 1 -12.32 3.32 -1.35
CA MET A 1 -12.02 1.89 -1.55
C MET A 1 -12.38 1.54 -2.97
N THR A 2 -11.33 1.29 -3.73
CA THR A 2 -11.34 0.93 -5.16
C THR A 2 -11.47 -0.59 -5.31
N GLU A 3 -11.82 -1.04 -6.52
CA GLU A 3 -11.90 -2.48 -6.83
C GLU A 3 -10.54 -3.17 -6.70
N GLU A 4 -9.45 -2.53 -7.15
CA GLU A 4 -8.08 -3.05 -7.02
C GLU A 4 -7.67 -3.23 -5.56
N PHE A 5 -7.97 -2.26 -4.70
CA PHE A 5 -7.65 -2.37 -3.27
C PHE A 5 -8.42 -3.51 -2.60
N GLU A 6 -9.71 -3.68 -2.92
CA GLU A 6 -10.49 -4.81 -2.40
C GLU A 6 -10.01 -6.15 -2.98
N PHE A 7 -9.54 -6.19 -4.23
CA PHE A 7 -8.94 -7.39 -4.81
C PHE A 7 -7.70 -7.80 -4.01
N LEU A 8 -6.73 -6.90 -3.84
CA LEU A 8 -5.50 -7.15 -3.07
C LEU A 8 -5.80 -7.55 -1.62
N LYS A 9 -6.84 -6.98 -1.01
CA LYS A 9 -7.25 -7.29 0.37
C LYS A 9 -7.82 -8.70 0.53
N ASN A 10 -8.52 -9.18 -0.48
CA ASN A 10 -9.21 -10.48 -0.46
C ASN A 10 -8.42 -11.56 -1.20
N ASP A 11 -7.28 -11.22 -1.79
CA ASP A 11 -6.42 -12.16 -2.49
C ASP A 11 -5.78 -13.13 -1.49
N PRO A 12 -6.04 -14.45 -1.61
CA PRO A 12 -5.54 -15.44 -0.66
C PRO A 12 -4.07 -15.80 -0.89
N ASP A 13 -3.53 -15.51 -2.07
CA ASP A 13 -2.13 -15.75 -2.43
C ASP A 13 -1.24 -14.57 -1.98
N LEU A 14 -1.79 -13.36 -1.98
CA LEU A 14 -1.17 -12.17 -1.45
C LEU A 14 -1.21 -12.20 0.09
N GLN A 15 -0.05 -12.40 0.71
CA GLN A 15 0.09 -12.26 2.17
C GLN A 15 0.06 -10.77 2.57
N ALA A 16 -1.11 -10.17 2.47
CA ALA A 16 -1.37 -8.78 2.82
C ALA A 16 -1.76 -8.64 4.31
N GLU A 17 -1.05 -7.76 5.01
CA GLU A 17 -1.31 -7.35 6.38
C GLU A 17 -1.96 -5.97 6.40
N ARG A 18 -2.80 -5.71 7.40
CA ARG A 18 -3.42 -4.39 7.57
C ARG A 18 -2.44 -3.42 8.21
N GLY A 19 -2.17 -2.32 7.51
CA GLY A 19 -1.35 -1.22 7.99
C GLY A 19 -2.14 -0.08 8.65
N PRO A 20 -1.43 0.97 9.08
CA PRO A 20 -2.05 2.14 9.70
C PRO A 20 -2.97 2.89 8.72
N LYS A 21 -4.02 3.52 9.24
CA LYS A 21 -5.05 4.24 8.45
C LYS A 21 -5.80 3.37 7.43
N GLY A 22 -5.81 2.05 7.63
CA GLY A 22 -6.52 1.13 6.74
C GLY A 22 -5.79 0.86 5.43
N THR A 23 -4.46 0.99 5.41
CA THR A 23 -3.63 0.54 4.29
C THR A 23 -3.49 -0.98 4.28
N LEU A 24 -3.07 -1.53 3.14
CA LEU A 24 -2.59 -2.91 3.02
C LEU A 24 -1.09 -2.89 2.83
N ILE A 25 -0.42 -3.86 3.45
CA ILE A 25 1.02 -4.04 3.40
C ILE A 25 1.27 -5.46 2.94
N PHE A 26 1.94 -5.65 1.82
CA PHE A 26 2.28 -6.97 1.32
C PHE A 26 3.72 -7.00 0.83
N LEU A 27 4.29 -8.19 0.74
CA LEU A 27 5.61 -8.39 0.16
C LEU A 27 5.46 -8.57 -1.35
N ASP A 28 6.12 -7.70 -2.11
CA ASP A 28 6.22 -7.76 -3.57
C ASP A 28 7.68 -8.05 -3.93
N GLY A 29 7.97 -9.30 -4.26
CA GLY A 29 9.34 -9.78 -4.46
C GLY A 29 10.20 -9.64 -3.19
N ASP A 30 11.20 -8.76 -3.24
CA ASP A 30 12.14 -8.47 -2.14
C ASP A 30 11.78 -7.19 -1.35
N GLN A 31 10.71 -6.49 -1.72
CA GLN A 31 10.32 -5.22 -1.10
C GLN A 31 8.91 -5.27 -0.54
N TYR A 32 8.65 -4.45 0.47
CA TYR A 32 7.30 -4.25 1.01
C TYR A 32 6.59 -3.14 0.25
N CYS A 33 5.38 -3.44 -0.21
CA CYS A 33 4.48 -2.48 -0.82
C CYS A 33 3.38 -2.12 0.18
N VAL A 34 3.09 -0.83 0.30
CA VAL A 34 1.98 -0.28 1.07
C VAL A 34 1.03 0.41 0.13
N VAL A 35 -0.23 0.00 0.11
CA VAL A 35 -1.28 0.62 -0.69
C VAL A 35 -2.37 1.19 0.21
N GLY A 36 -2.87 2.37 -0.15
CA GLY A 36 -3.98 3.03 0.53
C GLY A 36 -5.34 2.61 0.01
N PRO A 37 -6.42 2.87 0.76
CA PRO A 37 -7.79 2.53 0.35
C PRO A 37 -8.28 3.28 -0.91
N ASP A 38 -7.57 4.34 -1.33
CA ASP A 38 -7.84 5.09 -2.57
C ASP A 38 -6.93 4.66 -3.73
N PHE A 39 -6.13 3.61 -3.56
CA PHE A 39 -5.26 3.08 -4.61
C PHE A 39 -6.09 2.50 -5.78
N VAL A 40 -6.12 3.14 -6.93
CA VAL A 40 -6.68 2.56 -8.17
C VAL A 40 -5.62 1.68 -8.80
N SER A 41 -4.56 2.26 -9.38
CA SER A 41 -3.44 1.54 -10.00
C SER A 41 -2.14 2.33 -9.81
N ILE A 42 -0.99 1.71 -10.04
CA ILE A 42 0.31 2.40 -9.96
C ILE A 42 0.47 3.57 -10.95
N GLU A 43 -0.24 3.52 -12.08
CA GLU A 43 -0.20 4.56 -13.11
C GLU A 43 -1.20 5.71 -12.83
N GLU A 44 -2.32 5.39 -12.17
CA GLU A 44 -3.43 6.34 -11.98
C GLU A 44 -3.51 6.90 -10.56
N SER A 45 -2.85 6.26 -9.59
CA SER A 45 -2.95 6.63 -8.18
C SER A 45 -1.60 6.69 -7.51
N ASP A 46 -1.32 7.80 -6.83
CA ASP A 46 -0.09 7.98 -6.07
C ASP A 46 -0.20 7.45 -4.62
N CYS A 47 -1.35 6.83 -4.29
CA CYS A 47 -1.70 6.26 -2.99
C CYS A 47 -1.01 4.92 -2.67
N TYR A 48 0.27 4.79 -3.02
CA TYR A 48 1.11 3.64 -2.68
C TYR A 48 2.54 4.08 -2.37
N ALA A 49 3.28 3.25 -1.63
CA ALA A 49 4.70 3.40 -1.42
C ALA A 49 5.42 2.06 -1.24
N PHE A 50 6.68 2.03 -1.63
CA PHE A 50 7.55 0.88 -1.46
C PHE A 50 8.60 1.13 -0.37
N GLY A 51 9.11 0.05 0.21
CA GLY A 51 10.24 0.10 1.14
C GLY A 51 10.89 -1.27 1.31
N SER A 52 12.16 -1.27 1.66
CA SER A 52 12.96 -2.48 1.92
C SER A 52 12.48 -3.22 3.17
N THR A 53 11.79 -2.52 4.07
CA THR A 53 11.15 -3.08 5.26
C THR A 53 9.73 -2.57 5.40
N ARG A 54 8.90 -3.29 6.17
CA ARG A 54 7.52 -2.86 6.50
C ARG A 54 7.48 -1.45 7.06
N GLN A 55 8.37 -1.13 8.02
CA GLN A 55 8.42 0.19 8.63
C GLN A 55 8.84 1.28 7.63
N GLU A 56 9.79 0.97 6.75
CA GLU A 56 10.22 1.91 5.70
C GLU A 56 9.09 2.18 4.71
N ALA A 57 8.38 1.14 4.26
CA ALA A 57 7.27 1.30 3.32
C ALA A 57 6.11 2.09 3.95
N ILE A 58 5.79 1.85 5.23
CA ILE A 58 4.80 2.63 5.98
C ILE A 58 5.24 4.09 6.13
N ALA A 59 6.52 4.33 6.47
CA ALA A 59 7.05 5.67 6.65
C ALA A 59 7.02 6.47 5.33
N ASN A 60 7.41 5.83 4.22
CA ASN A 60 7.37 6.42 2.89
C ASN A 60 5.93 6.75 2.49
N TYR A 61 5.00 5.83 2.70
CA TYR A 61 3.58 6.08 2.46
C TYR A 61 3.10 7.28 3.29
N ALA A 62 3.35 7.27 4.60
CA ALA A 62 2.94 8.34 5.51
C ALA A 62 3.55 9.70 5.17
N PHE A 63 4.77 9.73 4.64
CA PHE A 63 5.42 10.95 4.16
C PHE A 63 4.74 11.47 2.89
N LYS A 64 4.44 10.57 1.95
CA LYS A 64 3.77 10.88 0.68
C LYS A 64 2.40 11.54 0.88
N ILE A 65 1.53 10.93 1.70
CA ILE A 65 0.21 11.51 2.02
C ILE A 65 0.25 12.75 2.93
N LYS A 66 1.41 13.08 3.52
CA LYS A 66 1.57 14.32 4.28
C LYS A 66 1.90 15.51 3.38
N ASP A 67 2.51 15.26 2.23
CA ASP A 67 2.92 16.30 1.28
C ASP A 67 1.74 16.84 0.46
N GLU A 68 0.69 16.04 0.25
CA GLU A 68 -0.57 16.46 -0.40
C GLU A 68 -1.48 17.37 0.46
N LYS A 69 -0.94 18.15 1.41
CA LYS A 69 -1.72 19.07 2.28
C LYS A 69 -1.43 20.54 2.08
#